data_AF-A0A3B9ZAN2-F1
#
_entry.id   AF-A0A3B9ZAN2-F1
#
_cell.length_a   1.000
_cell.length_b   1.000
_cell.length_c   1.000
_cell.angle_alpha   90.00
_cell.angle_beta   90.00
_cell.angle_gamma   90.00
#
_symmetry.space_group_name_H-M   'P 1'
#
loop_
_entity.id
_entity.type
_entity.pdbx_description
1 polymer ?
#
loop_
_entity_poly.entity_id
_entity_poly.type
_entity_poly.pdbx_seq_one_letter_code
_entity_poly.pdbx_strand_id
1 'polypeptide(L)' 'KTDVYVDDITDKEIADYVATGDPLDKAGSYGIQGVFSKHIRKIDGDYFNVVGLPVNEIYRHLDGLLNWK' A
#
# COMPACT_ATOMS: atom_id res chain seq x y z
N LYS A 1 1.96 5.11 -10.39
CA LYS A 1 3.15 4.69 -9.61
C LYS A 1 3.12 5.43 -8.28
N THR A 2 3.37 4.75 -7.17
CA THR A 2 3.52 5.37 -5.84
C THR A 2 4.81 4.84 -5.23
N ASP A 3 5.67 5.72 -4.73
CA ASP A 3 6.88 5.33 -4.02
C ASP A 3 6.58 5.25 -2.51
N VAL A 4 6.99 4.16 -1.86
CA VAL A 4 6.78 3.90 -0.43
C VAL A 4 8.14 3.85 0.25
N TYR A 5 8.32 4.66 1.29
CA TYR A 5 9.57 4.76 2.03
C TYR A 5 9.39 4.12 3.40
N VAL A 6 10.20 3.09 3.65
CA VAL A 6 10.18 2.32 4.89
C VAL A 6 11.45 2.68 5.67
N ASP A 7 11.32 2.81 6.99
CA ASP A 7 12.47 2.99 7.87
C ASP A 7 13.25 1.67 8.03
N ASP A 8 14.47 1.74 8.56
CA ASP A 8 15.24 0.55 8.88
C ASP A 8 14.48 -0.31 9.91
N ILE A 9 14.40 -1.61 9.65
CA ILE A 9 13.68 -2.57 10.49
C ILE A 9 14.69 -3.59 11.03
N THR A 10 14.60 -3.87 12.34
CA THR A 10 15.46 -4.88 12.96
C THR A 10 14.99 -6.30 12.65
N ASP A 11 15.89 -7.28 12.68
CA ASP A 11 15.55 -8.70 12.50
C ASP A 11 14.47 -9.18 13.49
N LYS A 12 14.47 -8.63 14.71
CA LYS A 12 13.44 -8.93 15.70
C LYS A 12 12.06 -8.45 15.25
N GLU A 13 11.95 -7.21 14.75
CA GLU A 13 10.68 -6.67 14.29
C GLU A 13 10.18 -7.41 13.05
N ILE A 14 11.07 -7.83 12.16
CA ILE A 14 10.75 -8.69 11.01
C ILE A 14 10.18 -10.03 11.52
N ALA A 15 10.86 -10.69 12.45
CA ALA A 15 10.40 -11.96 13.02
C ALA A 15 9.04 -11.82 13.71
N ASP A 16 8.86 -10.77 14.52
CA ASP A 16 7.59 -10.46 15.19
C ASP A 16 6.46 -10.22 14.15
N TYR A 17 6.76 -9.52 13.04
CA TYR A 17 5.78 -9.29 11.98
C TYR A 17 5.41 -10.56 11.22
N VAL A 18 6.39 -11.40 10.86
CA VAL A 18 6.16 -12.70 10.21
C VAL A 18 5.30 -13.61 11.08
N ALA A 19 5.52 -13.61 12.41
CA ALA A 19 4.72 -14.40 13.35
C ALA A 19 3.22 -14.02 13.38
N THR A 20 2.85 -12.82 12.90
CA THR A 20 1.43 -12.42 12.79
C THR A 20 0.68 -13.12 11.65
N GLY A 21 1.40 -13.68 10.66
CA GLY A 21 0.81 -14.22 9.43
C GLY A 21 0.33 -13.17 8.42
N ASP A 22 0.25 -11.88 8.80
CA ASP A 22 -0.13 -10.77 7.92
C ASP A 22 0.71 -10.63 6.63
N PRO A 23 2.02 -10.92 6.60
CA PRO A 23 2.78 -10.79 5.34
C PRO A 23 2.53 -11.92 4.34
N LEU A 24 1.88 -13.02 4.74
CA LEU A 24 1.88 -14.27 3.97
C LEU A 24 0.97 -14.23 2.74
N ASP A 25 -0.03 -13.36 2.72
CA ASP A 25 -0.99 -13.19 1.61
C ASP A 25 -0.71 -11.93 0.77
N LYS A 26 0.39 -11.22 1.02
CA LYS A 26 0.68 -9.90 0.43
C LYS A 26 1.92 -9.95 -0.46
N ALA A 27 1.78 -9.45 -1.68
CA ALA A 27 2.92 -9.24 -2.56
C ALA A 27 3.90 -8.24 -1.91
N GLY A 28 5.19 -8.60 -1.85
CA GLY A 28 6.21 -7.82 -1.14
C GLY A 28 6.20 -8.03 0.38
N SER A 29 5.38 -8.96 0.89
CA SER A 29 5.33 -9.35 2.30
C SER A 29 5.07 -8.19 3.26
N TYR A 30 4.27 -7.20 2.84
CA TYR A 30 3.75 -6.18 3.75
C TYR A 30 2.41 -5.61 3.28
N GLY A 31 1.64 -5.08 4.23
CA GLY A 31 0.42 -4.31 3.95
C GLY A 31 0.46 -2.93 4.59
N ILE A 32 0.15 -1.89 3.81
CA ILE A 32 0.11 -0.50 4.31
C ILE A 32 -0.96 -0.25 5.38
N GLN A 33 -2.01 -1.07 5.41
CA GLN A 33 -3.13 -0.98 6.38
C GLN A 33 -2.95 -1.85 7.62
N GLY A 34 -1.85 -2.62 7.71
CA GLY A 34 -1.65 -3.65 8.72
C GLY A 34 -0.63 -3.27 9.80
N VAL A 35 -0.13 -4.29 10.50
CA VAL A 35 0.89 -4.16 11.56
C VAL A 35 2.17 -3.51 11.04
N PHE A 36 2.47 -3.69 9.75
CA PHE A 36 3.63 -3.10 9.10
C PHE A 36 3.55 -1.57 8.96
N SER A 37 2.36 -0.97 9.03
CA SER A 37 2.15 0.48 8.83
C SER A 37 3.06 1.36 9.69
N LYS A 38 3.42 0.90 10.89
CA LYS A 38 4.32 1.59 11.82
C LYS A 38 5.74 1.80 11.28
N HIS A 39 6.15 1.05 10.26
CA HIS A 39 7.47 1.15 9.62
C HIS A 39 7.46 2.04 8.37
N ILE A 40 6.30 2.53 7.93
CA ILE A 40 6.18 3.37 6.73
C ILE A 40 6.41 4.82 7.13
N ARG A 41 7.55 5.38 6.71
CA ARG A 41 7.93 6.76 6.98
C ARG A 41 7.12 7.76 6.16
N LYS A 42 6.96 7.49 4.86
CA LYS A 42 6.19 8.34 3.96
C LYS A 42 5.81 7.61 2.66
N ILE A 43 4.87 8.22 1.93
CA ILE A 43 4.51 7.83 0.56
C ILE A 43 4.63 9.05 -0.35
N ASP A 44 5.10 8.85 -1.58
CA ASP A 44 5.07 9.85 -2.65
C ASP A 44 4.19 9.31 -3.79
N GLY A 45 2.94 9.78 -3.85
CA GLY A 45 1.95 9.36 -4.84
C GLY A 45 0.57 9.10 -4.20
N ASP A 46 -0.21 8.21 -4.80
CA ASP A 46 -1.56 7.87 -4.33
C ASP A 46 -1.51 6.70 -3.33
N TYR A 47 -2.04 6.92 -2.12
CA TYR A 47 -2.21 5.90 -1.09
C TYR A 47 -3.10 4.74 -1.56
N PHE A 48 -4.19 5.04 -2.27
CA PHE A 48 -5.13 4.02 -2.72
C PHE A 48 -4.52 3.12 -3.80
N ASN A 49 -3.58 3.66 -4.58
CA ASN A 49 -2.75 2.86 -5.48
C ASN A 49 -1.87 1.84 -4.71
N VAL A 50 -1.39 2.17 -3.50
CA VAL A 50 -0.65 1.21 -2.64
C VAL A 50 -1.58 0.18 -2.02
N VAL A 51 -2.79 0.59 -1.62
CA VAL A 51 -3.83 -0.33 -1.14
C VAL A 51 -4.24 -1.35 -2.22
N GLY A 52 -4.17 -0.95 -3.50
CA GLY A 52 -4.36 -1.84 -4.66
C GLY A 52 -5.34 -1.33 -5.70
N LEU A 53 -5.95 -0.15 -5.51
CA LEU A 53 -6.89 0.43 -6.47
C LEU A 53 -6.85 1.97 -6.45
N PRO A 54 -6.37 2.66 -7.50
CA PRO A 54 -6.32 4.12 -7.54
C PRO A 54 -7.72 4.73 -7.76
N VAL A 55 -8.52 4.80 -6.70
CA VAL A 55 -9.97 5.14 -6.74
C VAL A 55 -10.24 6.44 -7.50
N ASN A 56 -9.47 7.49 -7.20
CA ASN A 56 -9.68 8.80 -7.80
C ASN A 56 -9.36 8.83 -9.30
N GLU A 57 -8.33 8.10 -9.73
CA GLU A 57 -7.99 7.97 -11.15
C GLU A 57 -9.05 7.17 -11.90
N ILE A 58 -9.50 6.06 -11.34
CA ILE A 58 -10.57 5.24 -11.93
C ILE A 58 -11.86 6.03 -12.05
N TYR A 59 -12.25 6.76 -11.00
CA TYR A 59 -13.45 7.59 -11.03
C TYR A 59 -13.40 8.60 -12.19
N ARG A 60 -12.29 9.33 -12.36
CA ARG A 60 -12.14 10.28 -13.48
C ARG A 60 -12.26 9.61 -14.85
N HIS A 61 -11.71 8.42 -15.02
CA HIS A 61 -11.81 7.68 -16.28
C HIS A 61 -13.25 7.23 -16.54
N LEU A 62 -13.94 6.69 -15.53
CA LEU A 62 -15.33 6.27 -15.65
C LEU A 62 -16.26 7.45 -15.94
N ASP A 63 -16.08 8.57 -15.24
CA ASP A 63 -16.85 9.79 -15.47
C ASP A 63 -16.64 10.31 -16.91
N GLY A 64 -15.39 10.33 -17.39
CA GLY A 64 -15.07 10.70 -18.75
C GLY A 64 -15.71 9.79 -19.81
N LEU A 65 -15.77 8.49 -19.56
CA LEU A 65 -16.44 7.52 -20.47
C LEU A 65 -17.96 7.68 -20.47
N LEU A 66 -18.56 7.91 -19.31
CA LEU A 66 -20.02 8.00 -19.16
C LEU A 66 -20.58 9.35 -19.63
N ASN A 67 -19.79 10.42 -19.51
CA ASN A 67 -20.17 11.77 -19.93
C ASN A 67 -19.61 12.14 -21.31
N TRP A 68 -19.08 11.18 -22.06
CA TRP A 68 -18.62 11.40 -23.42
C TRP A 68 -19.84 11.58 -24.35
N LYS A 69 -19.95 12.76 -24.97
CA LYS A 69 -20.94 13.08 -26.00
C LYS A 69 -20.44 12.69 -27.38
#